data_AF-A0A0A9WCZ7-F1
#
_entry.id   AF-A0A0A9WCZ7-F1
#
_cell.length_a   1.000
_cell.length_b   1.000
_cell.length_c   1.000
_cell.angle_alpha   90.00
_cell.angle_beta   90.00
_cell.angle_gamma   90.00
#
_symmetry.space_group_name_H-M   'P 1'
#
loop_
_entity.id
_entity.type
_entity.pdbx_description
1 polymer ?
#
loop_
_entity_poly.entity_id
_entity_poly.type
_entity_poly.pdbx_seq_one_letter_code
_entity_poly.pdbx_strand_id
1 'polypeptide(L)'
;DDASCLGKLREIRRWLEILQTEGPKWGYYPETSKSYLVIKAGLEQEAREIFQDTGIQITNSQRLLGGVVGPTESKREYIQAKVDTWCRNTEKIAQAAKKSPQAAYTAFTKSFQFEWGYTQRVVEGCQEEYRPLWDTIRHKLMPALLGREIGDH
;
A
#
# COMPACT_ATOMS: atom_id res chain seq x y z
N ASP A 1 -3.30 -7.36 15.50
CA ASP A 1 -3.86 -6.02 15.31
C ASP A 1 -4.74 -6.10 14.07
N ASP A 2 -5.87 -6.83 14.19
CA ASP A 2 -6.49 -7.51 13.04
C ASP A 2 -7.94 -7.04 12.79
N ALA A 3 -8.46 -6.16 13.66
CA ALA A 3 -9.84 -5.71 13.60
C ALA A 3 -9.93 -4.39 12.82
N SER A 4 -10.76 -4.37 11.77
CA SER A 4 -11.10 -3.15 11.04
C SER A 4 -12.61 -3.09 10.81
N CYS A 5 -13.17 -1.90 10.78
CA CYS A 5 -14.58 -1.69 10.46
C CYS A 5 -14.77 -0.41 9.63
N LEU A 6 -15.92 -0.31 8.96
CA LEU A 6 -16.34 0.84 8.17
C LEU A 6 -17.79 1.16 8.52
N GLY A 7 -18.11 2.43 8.74
CA GLY A 7 -19.45 2.87 9.12
C GLY A 7 -19.50 4.34 9.45
N LYS A 8 -20.61 4.79 10.04
CA LYS A 8 -20.73 6.16 10.57
C LYS A 8 -19.92 6.31 11.85
N LEU A 9 -19.46 7.53 12.16
CA LEU A 9 -18.62 7.79 13.33
C LEU A 9 -19.19 7.20 14.64
N ARG A 10 -20.48 7.39 14.90
CA ARG A 10 -21.15 6.84 16.09
C ARG A 10 -21.24 5.32 16.10
N GLU A 11 -21.42 4.69 14.94
CA GLU A 11 -21.44 3.23 14.82
C GLU A 11 -20.06 2.64 15.07
N ILE A 12 -19.02 3.28 14.54
CA ILE A 12 -17.62 2.91 14.79
C ILE A 12 -17.27 3.10 16.27
N ARG A 13 -17.72 4.19 16.92
CA ARG A 13 -17.52 4.41 18.36
C ARG A 13 -18.13 3.28 19.18
N ARG A 14 -19.39 2.92 18.90
CA ARG A 14 -20.07 1.81 19.57
C ARG A 14 -19.36 0.47 19.32
N TRP A 15 -18.92 0.23 18.09
CA TRP A 15 -18.15 -0.96 17.77
C TRP A 15 -16.85 -1.04 18.58
N LEU A 16 -16.14 0.08 18.73
CA LEU A 16 -14.92 0.15 19.54
C LEU A 16 -15.20 -0.14 21.02
N GLU A 17 -16.28 0.39 21.59
CA GLU A 17 -16.68 0.11 22.99
C GLU A 17 -16.96 -1.37 23.22
N ILE A 18 -17.68 -1.99 22.28
CA ILE A 18 -17.94 -3.43 22.31
C ILE A 18 -16.62 -4.19 22.22
N LEU A 19 -15.72 -3.79 21.32
CA LEU A 19 -14.43 -4.45 21.14
C LEU A 19 -13.55 -4.34 22.40
N GLN A 20 -13.56 -3.20 23.09
CA GLN A 20 -12.84 -3.00 24.35
C GLN A 20 -13.44 -3.81 25.51
N THR A 21 -14.76 -4.03 25.50
CA THR A 21 -15.46 -4.76 26.56
C THR A 21 -15.42 -6.28 26.35
N GLU A 22 -15.65 -6.73 25.12
CA GLU A 22 -15.76 -8.14 24.76
C GLU A 22 -14.42 -8.74 24.35
N GLY A 23 -13.55 -7.97 23.69
CA GLY A 23 -12.24 -8.43 23.24
C GLY A 23 -11.43 -9.14 24.34
N PRO A 24 -11.29 -8.56 25.54
CA PRO A 24 -10.52 -9.16 26.63
C PRO A 24 -11.00 -10.56 27.02
N LYS A 25 -12.30 -10.85 26.89
CA LYS A 25 -12.88 -12.18 27.17
C LYS A 25 -12.36 -13.26 26.21
N TRP A 26 -11.85 -12.84 25.05
CA TRP A 26 -11.25 -13.68 24.02
C TRP A 26 -9.73 -13.51 23.92
N GLY A 27 -9.11 -12.84 24.91
CA GLY A 27 -7.68 -12.57 24.92
C GLY A 27 -7.23 -11.47 23.94
N TYR A 28 -8.16 -10.72 23.34
CA TYR A 28 -7.86 -9.61 22.45
C TYR A 28 -7.95 -8.28 23.20
N TYR A 29 -6.86 -7.52 23.27
CA TYR A 29 -6.78 -6.26 24.01
C TYR A 29 -6.54 -5.10 23.04
N PRO A 30 -7.57 -4.33 22.68
CA PRO A 30 -7.42 -3.25 21.71
C PRO A 30 -6.55 -2.12 22.27
N GLU A 31 -5.46 -1.79 21.58
CA GLU A 31 -4.63 -0.63 21.91
C GLU A 31 -5.11 0.59 21.10
N THR A 32 -6.03 1.36 21.67
CA THR A 32 -6.63 2.51 20.99
C THR A 32 -5.61 3.59 20.62
N SER A 33 -4.58 3.81 21.43
CA SER A 33 -3.52 4.79 21.15
C SER A 33 -2.66 4.47 19.92
N LYS A 34 -2.65 3.20 19.49
CA LYS A 34 -2.00 2.74 18.26
C LYS A 34 -2.98 2.57 17.10
N SER A 35 -4.27 2.65 17.38
CA SER A 35 -5.34 2.52 16.38
C SER A 35 -5.56 3.83 15.64
N TYR A 36 -6.04 3.72 14.40
CA TYR A 36 -6.31 4.85 13.53
C TYR A 36 -7.78 4.89 13.12
N LEU A 37 -8.39 6.07 13.19
CA LEU A 37 -9.67 6.37 12.59
C LEU A 37 -9.42 7.17 11.30
N VAL A 38 -9.66 6.53 10.15
CA VAL A 38 -9.51 7.19 8.84
C VAL A 38 -10.84 7.85 8.46
N ILE A 39 -10.86 9.18 8.34
CA ILE A 39 -12.06 9.96 8.06
C ILE A 39 -12.01 10.65 6.69
N LYS A 40 -13.20 10.98 6.17
CA LYS A 40 -13.32 11.89 5.02
C LYS A 40 -13.18 13.34 5.50
N ALA A 41 -12.73 14.22 4.61
CA ALA A 41 -12.64 15.65 4.87
C ALA A 41 -14.00 16.23 5.30
N GLY A 42 -13.97 17.13 6.28
CA GLY A 42 -15.15 17.79 6.86
C GLY A 42 -15.73 17.09 8.09
N LEU A 43 -15.20 15.93 8.48
CA LEU A 43 -15.63 15.19 9.68
C LEU A 43 -14.68 15.35 10.87
N GLU A 44 -13.64 16.17 10.75
CA GLU A 44 -12.56 16.28 11.73
C GLU A 44 -13.08 16.71 13.10
N GLN A 45 -13.99 17.69 13.14
CA GLN A 45 -14.55 18.19 14.40
C GLN A 45 -15.46 17.14 15.04
N GLU A 46 -16.41 16.58 14.29
CA GLU A 46 -17.34 15.55 14.80
C GLU A 46 -16.57 14.31 15.29
N ALA A 47 -15.55 13.87 14.55
CA ALA A 47 -14.70 12.75 14.94
C ALA A 47 -13.93 13.06 16.23
N ARG A 48 -13.37 14.26 16.39
CA ARG A 48 -12.70 14.67 17.63
C ARG A 48 -13.67 14.66 18.81
N GLU A 49 -14.87 15.21 18.65
CA GLU A 49 -15.88 15.24 19.72
C GLU A 49 -16.32 13.83 20.16
N ILE A 50 -16.51 12.92 19.21
CA ILE A 50 -16.97 11.54 19.49
C ILE A 50 -15.86 10.67 20.10
N PHE A 51 -14.60 10.87 19.70
CA PHE A 51 -13.49 9.96 20.05
C PHE A 51 -12.44 10.56 21.00
N GLN A 52 -12.65 11.79 21.51
CA GLN A 52 -11.72 12.52 22.39
C GLN A 52 -11.20 11.71 23.59
N ASP A 53 -12.03 10.81 24.14
CA ASP A 53 -11.75 10.02 25.33
C ASP A 53 -11.02 8.69 25.04
N THR A 54 -10.86 8.33 23.77
CA THR A 54 -10.32 7.03 23.37
C THR A 54 -8.81 7.02 23.15
N GLY A 55 -8.21 8.19 22.89
CA GLY A 55 -6.81 8.30 22.46
C GLY A 55 -6.54 7.80 21.03
N ILE A 56 -7.58 7.48 20.25
CA ILE A 56 -7.43 7.02 18.86
C ILE A 56 -6.85 8.13 17.97
N GLN A 57 -6.00 7.74 17.01
CA GLN A 57 -5.38 8.68 16.09
C GLN A 57 -6.32 8.96 14.90
N ILE A 58 -6.79 10.20 14.77
CA ILE A 58 -7.66 10.61 13.67
C ILE A 58 -6.78 11.08 12.50
N THR A 59 -6.97 10.49 11.32
CA THR A 59 -6.22 10.81 10.11
C THR A 59 -7.13 10.78 8.88
N ASN A 60 -6.70 11.40 7.79
CA ASN A 60 -7.43 11.39 6.52
C ASN A 60 -6.91 10.27 5.60
N SER A 61 -5.76 9.69 5.91
CA SER A 61 -5.22 8.54 5.19
C SER A 61 -4.41 7.61 6.09
N GLN A 62 -4.47 6.30 5.83
CA GLN A 62 -3.63 5.32 6.51
C GLN A 62 -3.32 4.10 5.65
N ARG A 63 -2.14 3.52 5.86
CA ARG A 63 -1.70 2.25 5.28
C ARG A 63 -2.56 1.11 5.84
N LEU A 64 -3.12 0.27 4.96
CA LEU A 64 -3.95 -0.86 5.38
C LEU A 64 -3.76 -2.03 4.40
N LEU A 65 -3.41 -3.21 4.94
CA LEU A 65 -3.27 -4.47 4.18
C LEU A 65 -2.45 -4.30 2.88
N GLY A 66 -1.29 -3.64 2.99
CA GLY A 66 -0.41 -3.37 1.84
C GLY A 66 -0.86 -2.24 0.92
N GLY A 67 -2.10 -1.75 1.03
CA GLY A 67 -2.64 -0.60 0.34
C GLY A 67 -2.71 0.66 1.21
N VAL A 68 -3.50 1.64 0.77
CA VAL A 68 -3.75 2.88 1.51
C VAL A 68 -5.22 3.25 1.39
N VAL A 69 -5.84 3.55 2.52
CA VAL A 69 -7.18 4.11 2.62
C VAL A 69 -7.02 5.61 2.75
N GLY A 70 -7.78 6.39 1.97
CA GLY A 70 -7.70 7.85 1.99
C GLY A 70 -8.00 8.46 0.62
N PRO A 71 -7.74 9.77 0.46
CA PRO A 71 -7.88 10.50 -0.79
C PRO A 71 -7.06 9.90 -1.93
N THR A 72 -7.45 10.23 -3.16
CA THR A 72 -6.71 9.83 -4.37
C THR A 72 -5.26 10.31 -4.34
N GLU A 73 -5.01 11.52 -3.84
CA GLU A 73 -3.65 12.07 -3.72
C GLU A 73 -2.74 11.19 -2.85
N SER A 74 -3.20 10.81 -1.66
CA SER A 74 -2.45 9.90 -0.77
C SER A 74 -2.21 8.52 -1.40
N LYS A 75 -3.14 8.04 -2.23
CA LYS A 75 -2.94 6.81 -3.02
C LYS A 75 -1.82 6.99 -4.04
N ARG A 76 -1.83 8.10 -4.78
CA ARG A 76 -0.80 8.41 -5.79
C ARG A 76 0.58 8.53 -5.17
N GLU A 77 0.72 9.31 -4.10
CA GLU A 77 1.99 9.46 -3.37
C GLU A 77 2.54 8.11 -2.90
N TYR A 78 1.66 7.27 -2.34
CA TYR A 78 2.04 5.94 -1.90
C TYR A 78 2.54 5.06 -3.07
N ILE A 79 1.84 5.08 -4.22
CA ILE A 79 2.23 4.31 -5.40
C ILE A 79 3.51 4.86 -6.03
N GLN A 80 3.69 6.18 -6.10
CA GLN A 80 4.92 6.81 -6.61
C GLN A 80 6.14 6.36 -5.79
N ALA A 81 6.06 6.41 -4.46
CA ALA A 81 7.17 5.96 -3.59
C ALA A 81 7.51 4.47 -3.78
N LYS A 82 6.48 3.64 -3.99
CA LYS A 82 6.66 2.21 -4.33
C LYS A 82 7.31 2.03 -5.69
N VAL A 83 6.81 2.72 -6.72
CA VAL A 83 7.33 2.68 -8.09
C VAL A 83 8.78 3.12 -8.15
N ASP A 84 9.17 4.19 -7.45
CA ASP A 84 10.56 4.63 -7.38
C ASP A 84 11.48 3.54 -6.83
N THR A 85 11.02 2.85 -5.79
CA THR A 85 11.75 1.73 -5.20
C THR A 85 11.87 0.56 -6.18
N TRP A 86 10.78 0.24 -6.88
CA TRP A 86 10.78 -0.83 -7.88
C TRP A 86 11.62 -0.49 -9.11
N CYS A 87 11.67 0.76 -9.55
CA CYS A 87 12.55 1.18 -10.63
C CYS A 87 14.01 0.93 -10.25
N ARG A 88 14.44 1.42 -9.07
CA ARG A 88 15.80 1.18 -8.55
C ARG A 88 16.14 -0.30 -8.44
N ASN A 89 15.20 -1.12 -7.95
CA ASN A 89 15.43 -2.55 -7.81
C ASN A 89 15.46 -3.26 -9.17
N THR A 90 14.63 -2.83 -10.12
CA THR A 90 14.60 -3.35 -11.50
C THR A 90 15.91 -3.05 -12.22
N GLU A 91 16.47 -1.85 -12.05
CA GLU A 91 17.79 -1.51 -12.60
C GLU A 91 18.90 -2.39 -12.04
N LYS A 92 18.90 -2.68 -10.73
CA LYS A 92 19.87 -3.61 -10.12
C LYS A 92 19.74 -5.01 -10.71
N ILE A 93 18.52 -5.51 -10.90
CA ILE A 93 18.29 -6.81 -11.56
C ILE A 93 18.77 -6.77 -13.02
N ALA A 94 18.54 -5.67 -13.74
CA ALA A 94 19.02 -5.52 -15.11
C ALA A 94 20.56 -5.59 -15.18
N GLN A 95 21.28 -5.04 -14.20
CA GLN A 95 22.73 -5.19 -14.12
C GLN A 95 23.15 -6.65 -13.87
N ALA A 96 22.46 -7.35 -12.96
CA ALA A 96 22.72 -8.76 -12.68
C ALA A 96 22.40 -9.67 -13.87
N ALA A 97 21.36 -9.34 -14.64
CA ALA A 97 20.92 -10.08 -15.83
C ALA A 97 22.04 -10.25 -16.87
N LYS A 98 22.95 -9.28 -16.98
CA LYS A 98 24.11 -9.35 -17.89
C LYS A 98 25.03 -10.55 -17.62
N LYS A 99 25.11 -10.99 -16.36
CA LYS A 99 25.95 -12.14 -15.94
C LYS A 99 25.12 -13.40 -15.71
N SER A 100 23.88 -13.25 -15.28
CA SER A 100 23.01 -14.36 -14.88
C SER A 100 21.56 -14.13 -15.30
N PRO A 101 21.26 -14.20 -16.61
CA PRO A 101 19.95 -13.81 -17.15
C PRO A 101 18.81 -14.71 -16.63
N GLN A 102 19.05 -16.01 -16.47
CA GLN A 102 18.05 -16.96 -15.95
C GLN A 102 17.66 -16.67 -14.49
N ALA A 103 18.65 -16.35 -13.65
CA ALA A 103 18.41 -15.99 -12.25
C ALA A 103 17.66 -14.65 -12.14
N ALA A 104 18.06 -13.65 -12.95
CA ALA A 104 17.38 -12.37 -13.02
C ALA A 104 15.93 -12.50 -13.51
N TYR A 105 15.67 -13.32 -14.53
CA TYR A 105 14.33 -13.61 -15.02
C TYR A 105 13.46 -14.29 -13.96
N THR A 106 14.02 -15.23 -13.22
CA THR A 106 13.32 -15.91 -12.12
C THR A 106 12.97 -14.91 -11.01
N ALA A 107 13.89 -14.06 -10.59
CA ALA A 107 13.63 -13.03 -9.58
C ALA A 107 12.53 -12.05 -10.05
N PHE A 108 12.56 -11.63 -11.31
CA PHE A 108 11.55 -10.76 -11.89
C PHE A 108 10.15 -11.41 -11.88
N THR A 109 10.02 -12.61 -12.43
CA THR A 109 8.72 -13.29 -12.58
C THR A 109 8.17 -13.89 -11.28
N LYS A 110 9.04 -14.32 -10.36
CA LYS A 110 8.66 -15.01 -9.13
C LYS A 110 8.65 -14.15 -7.88
N SER A 111 9.07 -12.89 -7.96
CA SER A 111 9.04 -11.98 -6.83
C SER A 111 8.45 -10.63 -7.22
N PHE A 112 9.09 -9.91 -8.14
CA PHE A 112 8.76 -8.51 -8.41
C PHE A 112 7.37 -8.38 -9.03
N GLN A 113 7.08 -9.19 -10.05
CA GLN A 113 5.77 -9.20 -10.70
C GLN A 113 4.62 -9.50 -9.71
N PHE A 114 4.84 -10.36 -8.72
CA PHE A 114 3.84 -10.65 -7.69
C PHE A 114 3.65 -9.48 -6.71
N GLU A 115 4.73 -8.82 -6.27
CA GLU A 115 4.61 -7.64 -5.40
C GLU A 115 3.84 -6.51 -6.09
N TRP A 116 4.14 -6.27 -7.37
CA TRP A 116 3.51 -5.22 -8.16
C TRP A 116 2.04 -5.54 -8.40
N GLY A 117 1.73 -6.76 -8.85
CA GLY A 117 0.37 -7.21 -9.08
C GLY A 117 -0.47 -7.25 -7.81
N TYR A 118 0.12 -7.56 -6.65
CA TYR A 118 -0.57 -7.43 -5.37
C TYR A 118 -0.94 -5.96 -5.09
N THR A 119 0.03 -5.05 -5.24
CA THR A 119 -0.20 -3.62 -4.98
C THR A 119 -1.24 -3.02 -5.91
N GLN A 120 -1.19 -3.35 -7.20
CA GLN A 120 -2.17 -2.89 -8.20
C GLN A 120 -3.60 -3.37 -7.92
N ARG A 121 -3.76 -4.51 -7.25
CA ARG A 121 -5.08 -5.02 -6.82
C ARG A 121 -5.62 -4.34 -5.58
N VAL A 122 -4.75 -3.94 -4.65
CA VAL A 122 -5.18 -3.32 -3.38
C VAL A 122 -5.23 -1.80 -3.44
N VAL A 123 -4.67 -1.18 -4.49
CA VAL A 123 -4.74 0.26 -4.75
C VAL A 123 -5.19 0.52 -6.18
N GLU A 124 -6.43 0.98 -6.32
CA GLU A 124 -7.03 1.34 -7.61
C GLU A 124 -6.82 2.82 -7.97
N GLY A 125 -6.90 3.15 -9.27
CA GLY A 125 -6.93 4.53 -9.76
C GLY A 125 -5.58 5.24 -9.84
N CYS A 126 -4.47 4.49 -9.83
CA CYS A 126 -3.11 5.02 -9.88
C CYS A 126 -2.31 4.44 -11.07
N GLN A 127 -2.94 4.25 -12.24
CA GLN A 127 -2.32 3.59 -13.39
C GLN A 127 -1.16 4.40 -13.98
N GLU A 128 -1.29 5.72 -14.05
CA GLU A 128 -0.27 6.61 -14.62
C GLU A 128 1.04 6.58 -13.81
N GLU A 129 0.94 6.40 -12.50
CA GLU A 129 2.08 6.34 -11.58
C GLU A 129 2.98 5.13 -11.86
N TYR A 130 2.51 4.08 -12.53
CA TYR A 130 3.32 2.90 -12.90
C TYR A 130 4.13 3.08 -14.18
N ARG A 131 3.90 4.15 -14.94
CA ARG A 131 4.59 4.39 -16.22
C ARG A 131 6.12 4.37 -16.11
N PRO A 132 6.76 4.99 -15.09
CA PRO A 132 8.22 4.91 -14.94
C PRO A 132 8.74 3.48 -14.75
N LEU A 133 7.98 2.63 -14.05
CA LEU A 133 8.33 1.23 -13.86
C LEU A 133 8.26 0.47 -15.19
N TRP A 134 7.21 0.70 -15.97
CA TRP A 134 7.06 0.12 -17.29
C TRP A 134 8.25 0.50 -18.20
N ASP A 135 8.61 1.78 -18.22
CA ASP A 135 9.73 2.28 -19.02
C ASP A 135 11.05 1.65 -18.55
N THR A 136 11.25 1.49 -17.25
CA THR A 136 12.44 0.83 -16.70
C THR A 136 12.52 -0.64 -17.12
N ILE A 137 11.40 -1.36 -17.11
CA ILE A 137 11.35 -2.76 -17.56
C ILE A 137 11.67 -2.84 -19.05
N ARG A 138 10.99 -2.03 -19.88
CA ARG A 138 11.11 -2.04 -21.35
C ARG A 138 12.51 -1.65 -21.81
N HIS A 139 13.10 -0.60 -21.22
CA HIS A 139 14.34 -0.01 -21.72
C HIS A 139 15.59 -0.45 -20.96
N LYS A 140 15.48 -1.03 -19.76
CA LYS A 140 16.64 -1.48 -18.97
C LYS A 140 16.66 -2.98 -18.77
N LEU A 141 15.60 -3.55 -18.19
CA LEU A 141 15.58 -4.96 -17.81
C LEU A 141 15.49 -5.89 -19.03
N MET A 142 14.52 -5.64 -19.91
CA MET A 142 14.27 -6.53 -21.03
C MET A 142 15.46 -6.63 -22.00
N PRO A 143 16.15 -5.53 -22.39
CA PRO A 143 17.36 -5.62 -23.18
C PRO A 143 18.48 -6.40 -22.48
N ALA A 144 18.62 -6.23 -21.17
CA ALA A 144 19.63 -6.94 -20.39
C ALA A 144 19.36 -8.45 -20.28
N LEU A 145 18.08 -8.86 -20.28
CA LEU A 145 17.70 -10.28 -20.29
C LEU A 145 17.85 -10.92 -21.68
N LEU A 146 17.54 -10.18 -22.74
CA LEU A 146 17.53 -10.68 -24.12
C LEU A 146 18.87 -10.54 -24.84
N GLY A 147 19.79 -9.72 -24.32
CA GLY A 147 21.08 -9.42 -24.94
C GLY A 147 20.97 -8.57 -26.22
N ARG A 148 19.83 -7.91 -26.47
CA ARG A 148 19.57 -7.05 -27.63
C ARG A 148 18.67 -5.88 -27.25
N GLU A 149 18.82 -4.74 -27.90
CA GLU A 149 17.90 -3.61 -27.73
C GLU A 149 16.50 -3.96 -28.28
N ILE A 150 15.46 -3.54 -27.57
CA ILE A 150 14.08 -3.70 -28.02
C ILE A 150 13.76 -2.48 -28.88
N GLY A 151 13.52 -2.71 -30.18
CA GLY A 151 13.07 -1.66 -31.09
C GLY A 151 11.70 -1.14 -30.69
N ASP A 152 11.49 0.16 -30.85
CA ASP A 152 10.20 0.79 -30.61
C ASP A 152 9.24 0.45 -31.77
N HIS A 153 8.36 -0.51 -31.50
CA HIS A 153 7.12 -0.72 -32.22
C HIS A 153 5.94 -0.40 -31.30
#